data_AF-A0A3D5J709-F1
#
_entry.id   AF-A0A3D5J709-F1
#
_cell.length_a   1.000
_cell.length_b   1.000
_cell.length_c   1.000
_cell.angle_alpha   90.00
_cell.angle_beta   90.00
_cell.angle_gamma   90.00
#
_symmetry.space_group_name_H-M   'P 1'
#
loop_
_entity.id
_entity.type
_entity.pdbx_description
1 polymer ?
#
loop_
_entity_poly.entity_id
_entity_poly.type
_entity_poly.pdbx_seq_one_letter_code
_entity_poly.pdbx_strand_id
1 'polypeptide(L)'
;PASARGLMQLMPYTGKRVAKIIGLKLKDEEDLFDPKINIQLGTSYLGQISKRFKEVIQIAGSYNAGPGRMKEWLRRFPNRDLDEFVESIPYIETRNYVKRVFRTHQLYKAIYEART
;
A
#
# COMPACT_ATOMS: atom_id res chain seq x y z
N PRO A 1 -21.30 -0.68 3.86
CA PRO A 1 -19.88 -0.98 3.55
C PRO A 1 -19.15 0.30 3.11
N ALA A 2 -17.99 0.62 3.69
CA ALA A 2 -17.21 1.77 3.27
C ALA A 2 -16.26 1.35 2.15
N SER A 3 -16.50 1.84 0.92
CA SER A 3 -15.65 1.59 -0.24
C SER A 3 -14.36 2.44 -0.18
N ALA A 4 -13.31 1.98 -0.85
CA ALA A 4 -12.08 2.76 -1.03
C ALA A 4 -12.32 4.00 -1.92
N ARG A 5 -11.58 5.10 -1.67
CA ARG A 5 -11.78 6.40 -2.33
C ARG A 5 -10.53 6.99 -2.99
N GLY A 6 -10.76 7.69 -4.10
CA GLY A 6 -9.76 8.49 -4.82
C GLY A 6 -8.67 7.68 -5.52
N LEU A 7 -7.66 8.38 -6.03
CA LEU A 7 -6.58 7.82 -6.87
C LEU A 7 -5.82 6.67 -6.22
N MET A 8 -5.52 6.80 -4.92
CA MET A 8 -4.76 5.84 -4.12
C MET A 8 -5.67 4.89 -3.32
N GLN A 9 -6.98 4.89 -3.62
CA GLN A 9 -7.97 3.95 -3.08
C GLN A 9 -7.89 3.81 -1.55
N LEU A 10 -7.95 4.93 -0.85
CA LEU A 10 -7.87 4.95 0.61
C LEU A 10 -9.20 4.53 1.23
N MET A 11 -9.14 3.62 2.20
CA MET A 11 -10.26 3.36 3.08
C MET A 11 -10.55 4.61 3.93
N PRO A 12 -11.81 4.97 4.19
CA PRO A 12 -12.13 6.21 4.90
C PRO A 12 -11.50 6.28 6.30
N TYR A 13 -11.54 5.15 7.01
CA TYR A 13 -10.87 5.00 8.30
C TYR A 13 -9.34 5.24 8.22
N THR A 14 -8.69 4.70 7.19
CA THR A 14 -7.24 4.89 6.97
C THR A 14 -6.94 6.36 6.65
N GLY A 15 -7.72 6.98 5.76
CA GLY A 15 -7.59 8.40 5.41
C GLY A 15 -7.68 9.30 6.64
N LYS A 16 -8.74 9.13 7.45
CA LYS A 16 -8.93 9.88 8.70
C LYS A 16 -7.80 9.69 9.70
N ARG A 17 -7.33 8.44 9.88
CA ARG A 17 -6.21 8.13 10.78
C ARG A 17 -4.92 8.81 10.33
N VAL A 18 -4.60 8.74 9.03
CA VAL A 18 -3.37 9.33 8.48
C VAL A 18 -3.44 10.84 8.51
N ALA A 19 -4.59 11.44 8.20
CA ALA A 19 -4.82 12.88 8.28
C ALA A 19 -4.52 13.41 9.69
N LYS A 20 -5.02 12.72 10.73
CA LYS A 20 -4.72 13.06 12.13
C LYS A 20 -3.22 13.01 12.44
N ILE A 21 -2.50 12.01 11.93
CA ILE A 21 -1.05 11.84 12.17
C ILE A 21 -0.24 12.99 11.54
N ILE A 22 -0.64 13.45 10.35
CA ILE A 22 0.08 14.51 9.62
C ILE A 22 -0.46 15.93 9.89
N GLY A 23 -1.45 16.07 10.78
CA GLY A 23 -2.07 17.37 11.08
C GLY A 23 -2.97 17.94 9.97
N LEU A 24 -3.39 17.12 9.00
CA LEU A 24 -4.29 17.54 7.93
C LEU A 24 -5.74 17.50 8.42
N LYS A 25 -6.46 18.60 8.29
CA LYS A 25 -7.90 18.66 8.59
C LYS A 25 -8.70 18.20 7.38
N LEU A 26 -9.50 17.16 7.56
CA LEU A 26 -10.55 16.77 6.62
C LEU A 26 -11.89 17.32 7.12
N LYS A 27 -12.69 17.89 6.21
CA LYS A 27 -14.06 18.30 6.48
C LYS A 27 -14.95 17.08 6.60
N ASP A 28 -14.84 16.20 5.61
CA ASP A 28 -15.61 14.98 5.53
C ASP A 28 -14.84 13.91 4.73
N GLU A 29 -15.58 12.89 4.36
CA GLU A 29 -15.10 11.70 3.69
C GLU A 29 -14.94 11.88 2.16
N GLU A 30 -15.56 12.91 1.58
CA GLU A 30 -15.49 13.28 0.16
C GLU A 30 -14.19 14.00 -0.18
N ASP A 31 -13.53 14.65 0.79
CA ASP A 31 -12.18 15.19 0.63
C ASP A 31 -11.16 14.13 0.16
N LEU A 32 -11.45 12.83 0.38
CA LEU A 32 -10.62 11.75 -0.14
C LEU A 32 -10.71 11.58 -1.67
N PHE A 33 -11.66 12.22 -2.34
CA PHE A 33 -11.70 12.27 -3.81
C PHE A 33 -10.87 13.42 -4.39
N ASP A 34 -10.49 14.42 -3.60
CA ASP A 34 -9.54 15.44 -4.05
C ASP A 34 -8.18 14.79 -4.34
N PRO A 35 -7.65 14.88 -5.57
CA PRO A 35 -6.40 14.22 -5.94
C PRO A 35 -5.21 14.62 -5.08
N LYS A 36 -5.11 15.89 -4.68
CA LYS A 36 -3.97 16.41 -3.91
C LYS A 36 -4.00 15.86 -2.49
N ILE A 37 -5.16 15.91 -1.83
CA ILE A 37 -5.38 15.32 -0.51
C ILE A 37 -5.14 13.82 -0.56
N ASN A 38 -5.70 13.13 -1.56
CA ASN A 38 -5.62 11.68 -1.66
C ASN A 38 -4.17 11.20 -1.87
N ILE A 39 -3.41 11.86 -2.74
CA ILE A 39 -1.99 11.56 -2.96
C ILE A 39 -1.19 11.85 -1.68
N GLN A 40 -1.41 13.00 -1.02
CA GLN A 40 -0.69 13.35 0.21
C GLN A 40 -0.94 12.32 1.33
N LEU A 41 -2.18 11.91 1.53
CA LEU A 41 -2.54 10.90 2.52
C LEU A 41 -2.02 9.51 2.13
N GLY A 42 -2.16 9.10 0.87
CA GLY A 42 -1.75 7.77 0.43
C GLY A 42 -0.23 7.59 0.43
N THR A 43 0.52 8.61 0.02
CA THR A 43 1.99 8.59 0.13
C THR A 43 2.46 8.65 1.59
N SER A 44 1.78 9.41 2.45
CA SER A 44 2.04 9.40 3.90
C SER A 44 1.78 8.03 4.52
N TYR A 45 0.73 7.33 4.08
CA TYR A 45 0.44 5.97 4.54
C TYR A 45 1.48 4.97 4.02
N LEU A 46 1.85 5.06 2.75
CA LEU A 46 2.90 4.26 2.15
C LEU A 46 4.25 4.44 2.88
N GLY A 47 4.60 5.68 3.23
CA GLY A 47 5.77 5.99 4.03
C GLY A 47 5.74 5.41 5.45
N GLN A 48 4.56 5.26 6.08
CA GLN A 48 4.44 4.55 7.35
C GLN A 48 4.69 3.04 7.19
N ILE A 49 4.24 2.46 6.08
CA ILE A 49 4.44 1.03 5.77
C ILE A 49 5.93 0.76 5.47
N SER A 50 6.61 1.61 4.69
CA SER A 50 8.01 1.42 4.31
C SER A 50 9.01 1.55 5.47
N LYS A 51 8.57 2.15 6.59
CA LYS A 51 9.32 2.10 7.85
C LYS A 51 9.33 0.70 8.48
N ARG A 52 8.32 -0.12 8.21
CA ARG A 52 8.13 -1.47 8.78
C ARG A 52 8.60 -2.58 7.84
N PHE A 53 8.48 -2.38 6.54
CA PHE A 53 8.83 -3.36 5.51
C PHE A 53 9.75 -2.71 4.48
N LYS A 54 10.75 -3.45 4.00
CA LYS A 54 11.74 -2.95 3.04
C LYS A 54 11.52 -3.45 1.62
N GLU A 55 10.98 -4.65 1.48
CA GLU A 55 10.69 -5.23 0.18
C GLU A 55 9.41 -4.64 -0.45
N VAL A 56 9.48 -4.28 -1.73
CA VAL A 56 8.35 -3.73 -2.49
C VAL A 56 7.12 -4.64 -2.41
N ILE A 57 7.33 -5.95 -2.46
CA ILE A 57 6.29 -6.98 -2.34
C ILE A 57 5.56 -6.87 -0.99
N GLN A 58 6.31 -6.75 0.11
CA GLN A 58 5.74 -6.66 1.45
C GLN A 58 5.02 -5.32 1.66
N ILE A 59 5.57 -4.23 1.12
CA ILE A 59 4.95 -2.90 1.16
C ILE A 59 3.64 -2.90 0.39
N ALA A 60 3.62 -3.42 -0.84
CA ALA A 60 2.42 -3.49 -1.68
C ALA A 60 1.32 -4.33 -1.03
N GLY A 61 1.66 -5.52 -0.51
CA GLY A 61 0.68 -6.38 0.15
C GLY A 61 0.19 -5.79 1.48
N SER A 62 1.05 -5.07 2.21
CA SER A 62 0.65 -4.32 3.41
C SER A 62 -0.29 -3.15 3.10
N TYR A 63 -0.11 -2.49 1.95
CA TYR A 63 -1.00 -1.41 1.53
C TYR A 63 -2.40 -1.94 1.21
N ASN A 64 -2.49 -3.07 0.50
CA ASN A 64 -3.76 -3.68 0.11
C ASN A 64 -4.48 -4.43 1.26
N ALA A 65 -3.77 -5.29 2.00
CA ALA A 65 -4.39 -6.16 3.02
C ALA A 65 -4.22 -5.65 4.47
N GLY A 66 -3.37 -4.65 4.66
CA GLY A 66 -2.99 -4.10 5.96
C GLY A 66 -1.68 -4.69 6.51
N PRO A 67 -0.88 -3.90 7.26
CA PRO A 67 0.42 -4.32 7.76
C PRO A 67 0.35 -5.43 8.82
N GLY A 68 -0.78 -5.56 9.54
CA GLY A 68 -1.00 -6.63 10.50
C GLY A 68 -1.06 -8.00 9.83
N ARG A 69 -1.84 -8.12 8.73
CA ARG A 69 -1.93 -9.35 7.94
C ARG A 69 -0.60 -9.71 7.30
N MET A 70 0.10 -8.72 6.72
CA MET A 70 1.42 -8.97 6.13
C MET A 70 2.40 -9.53 7.18
N LYS A 71 2.43 -8.96 8.39
CA LYS A 71 3.26 -9.48 9.49
C LYS A 71 2.87 -10.91 9.87
N GLU A 72 1.59 -11.23 9.92
CA GLU A 72 1.10 -12.57 10.20
C GLU A 72 1.55 -13.58 9.13
N TRP A 73 1.41 -13.23 7.85
CA TRP A 73 1.80 -14.10 6.74
C TRP A 73 3.31 -14.35 6.70
N LEU A 74 4.13 -13.31 6.91
CA LEU A 74 5.58 -13.46 7.00
C LEU A 74 6.01 -14.39 8.14
N ARG A 75 5.28 -14.35 9.27
CA ARG A 75 5.53 -15.27 10.39
C ARG A 75 5.10 -16.71 10.07
N ARG A 76 4.00 -16.89 9.33
CA ARG A 76 3.47 -18.21 8.96
C ARG A 76 4.35 -18.93 7.93
N PHE A 77 5.02 -18.17 7.06
CA PHE A 77 5.86 -18.70 5.98
C PHE A 77 7.30 -18.17 6.12
N PRO A 78 8.02 -18.54 7.20
CA PRO A 78 9.37 -18.06 7.42
C PRO A 78 10.33 -18.65 6.37
N ASN A 79 11.39 -17.91 6.05
CA ASN A 79 12.51 -18.35 5.19
C ASN A 79 12.14 -18.78 3.77
N ARG A 80 10.99 -18.36 3.25
CA ARG A 80 10.67 -18.54 1.82
C ARG A 80 11.35 -17.49 0.97
N ASP A 81 11.75 -17.89 -0.23
CA ASP A 81 12.09 -16.94 -1.28
C ASP A 81 10.89 -16.03 -1.58
N LEU A 82 11.16 -14.82 -2.05
CA LEU A 82 10.11 -13.78 -2.18
C LEU A 82 9.02 -14.18 -3.18
N ASP A 83 9.36 -14.90 -4.23
CA ASP A 83 8.42 -15.44 -5.23
C ASP A 83 7.51 -16.51 -4.62
N GLU A 84 8.08 -17.48 -3.89
CA GLU A 84 7.31 -18.51 -3.19
C GLU A 84 6.41 -17.90 -2.11
N PHE A 85 6.91 -16.88 -1.40
CA PHE A 85 6.11 -16.14 -0.43
C PHE A 85 4.89 -15.48 -1.07
N VAL A 86 5.04 -14.84 -2.24
CA VAL A 86 3.94 -14.21 -2.96
C VAL A 86 2.85 -15.23 -3.29
N GLU A 87 3.21 -16.40 -3.80
CA GLU A 87 2.22 -17.45 -4.10
C GLU A 87 1.51 -17.96 -2.83
N SER A 88 2.17 -17.90 -1.69
CA SER A 88 1.64 -18.33 -0.39
C SER A 88 0.66 -17.32 0.25
N ILE A 89 0.53 -16.10 -0.28
CA ILE A 89 -0.42 -15.08 0.23
C ILE A 89 -1.85 -15.64 0.14
N PRO A 90 -2.60 -15.77 1.25
CA PRO A 90 -3.91 -16.45 1.24
C PRO A 90 -4.98 -15.75 0.40
N TYR A 91 -4.93 -14.42 0.33
CA TYR A 91 -5.91 -13.64 -0.41
C TYR A 91 -5.50 -13.53 -1.87
N ILE A 92 -6.28 -14.16 -2.75
CA ILE A 92 -6.03 -14.18 -4.20
C ILE A 92 -5.96 -12.75 -4.77
N GLU A 93 -6.87 -11.87 -4.32
CA GLU A 93 -6.86 -10.45 -4.71
C GLU A 93 -5.53 -9.78 -4.33
N THR A 94 -5.09 -9.93 -3.08
CA THR A 94 -3.82 -9.35 -2.61
C THR A 94 -2.62 -9.93 -3.34
N ARG A 95 -2.61 -11.25 -3.60
CA ARG A 95 -1.55 -11.90 -4.39
C ARG A 95 -1.43 -11.27 -5.78
N ASN A 96 -2.55 -11.13 -6.48
CA ASN A 96 -2.58 -10.53 -7.81
C ASN A 96 -2.24 -9.03 -7.78
N TYR A 97 -2.68 -8.31 -6.75
CA TYR A 97 -2.33 -6.92 -6.52
C TYR A 97 -0.81 -6.73 -6.38
N VAL A 98 -0.17 -7.54 -5.53
CA VAL A 98 1.28 -7.50 -5.28
C VAL A 98 2.07 -7.73 -6.56
N LYS A 99 1.73 -8.76 -7.35
CA LYS A 99 2.39 -9.05 -8.63
C LYS A 99 2.28 -7.86 -9.60
N ARG A 100 1.09 -7.25 -9.69
CA ARG A 100 0.83 -6.10 -10.56
C ARG A 100 1.63 -4.87 -10.13
N VAL A 101 1.62 -4.55 -8.84
CA VAL A 101 2.38 -3.41 -8.29
C VAL A 101 3.87 -3.61 -8.47
N PHE A 102 4.39 -4.82 -8.19
CA PHE A 102 5.81 -5.11 -8.38
C PHE A 102 6.24 -4.93 -9.83
N ARG A 103 5.51 -5.51 -10.80
CA ARG A 103 5.79 -5.33 -12.23
C ARG A 103 5.79 -3.85 -12.63
N THR A 104 4.75 -3.11 -12.23
CA THR A 104 4.61 -1.69 -12.56
C THR A 104 5.70 -0.85 -11.89
N HIS A 105 6.08 -1.17 -10.65
CA HIS A 105 7.19 -0.52 -9.96
C HIS A 105 8.52 -0.69 -10.72
N GLN A 106 8.85 -1.92 -11.13
CA GLN A 106 10.07 -2.18 -11.91
C GLN A 106 10.07 -1.39 -13.23
N LEU A 107 8.93 -1.32 -13.92
CA LEU A 107 8.79 -0.54 -15.15
C LEU A 107 9.03 0.95 -14.91
N TYR A 108 8.35 1.55 -13.92
CA TYR A 108 8.55 2.97 -13.61
C TYR A 108 9.97 3.27 -13.15
N LYS A 109 10.55 2.40 -12.32
CA LYS A 109 11.94 2.53 -11.88
C LYS A 109 12.88 2.62 -13.09
N ALA A 110 12.77 1.71 -14.05
CA ALA A 110 13.56 1.75 -15.27
C ALA A 110 13.34 3.02 -16.11
N ILE A 111 12.09 3.49 -16.23
CA ILE A 111 11.77 4.74 -16.96
C ILE A 111 12.41 5.95 -16.29
N TYR A 112 12.39 6.04 -14.96
CA TYR A 112 12.94 7.18 -14.24
C TYR A 112 14.46 7.14 -14.14
N GLU A 113 15.06 5.96 -13.97
CA GLU A 113 16.52 5.80 -13.99
C GLU A 113 17.11 6.13 -15.35
N ALA A 114 16.42 5.80 -16.45
CA ALA A 114 16.87 6.16 -17.81
C ALA A 114 16.77 7.65 -18.14
N ARG A 115 16.10 8.45 -17.29
CA ARG A 115 15.93 9.91 -17.47
C ARG A 115 16.91 10.73 -16.63
N THR A 116 17.62 10.11 -15.70
CA THR A 116 18.68 10.69 -14.86
C THR A 116 20.04 10.27 -15.39
#